data_AF-A0A7J9I426-F1
#
_entry.id   AF-A0A7J9I426-F1
#
_cell.length_a   1.000
_cell.length_b   1.000
_cell.length_c   1.000
_cell.angle_alpha   90.00
_cell.angle_beta   90.00
_cell.angle_gamma   90.00
#
_symmetry.space_group_name_H-M   'P 1'
#
loop_
_entity.id
_entity.type
_entity.pdbx_description
1 polymer ?
#
loop_
_entity_poly.entity_id
_entity_poly.type
_entity_poly.pdbx_seq_one_letter_code
_entity_poly.pdbx_strand_id
1 'polypeptide(L)' 'MSRKKMKLAYITNDSKRKTTYKKSTKGLVKKVHELTTLWGIETCAIIHSPDFDSQPEVWLSHAGAR' A
#
# COMPACT_ATOMS: atom_id res chain seq x y z
N MET A 1 9.14 -15.17 14.48
CA MET A 1 9.99 -13.97 14.66
C MET A 1 9.12 -12.80 15.07
N SER A 2 9.37 -12.19 16.23
CA SER A 2 8.58 -11.03 16.69
C SER A 2 8.90 -9.79 15.86
N ARG A 3 7.91 -8.91 15.63
CA ARG A 3 8.08 -7.71 14.80
C ARG A 3 8.93 -6.68 15.56
N LYS A 4 10.09 -6.31 15.01
CA LYS A 4 10.92 -5.22 15.55
C LYS A 4 10.30 -3.86 15.19
N LYS A 5 10.27 -2.93 16.15
CA LYS A 5 9.89 -1.53 15.89
C LYS A 5 10.84 -0.93 14.85
N MET A 6 10.27 -0.30 13.83
CA MET A 6 11.03 0.31 12.73
C MET A 6 11.02 1.83 12.86
N LYS A 7 12.12 2.48 12.45
CA LYS A 7 12.21 3.94 12.38
C LYS A 7 11.41 4.42 11.16
N LEU A 8 10.55 5.43 11.34
CA LEU A 8 9.79 6.06 10.26
C LEU A 8 10.69 7.06 9.52
N ALA A 9 11.60 6.52 8.70
CA ALA A 9 12.53 7.28 7.86
C ALA A 9 12.80 6.50 6.57
N TYR A 10 13.42 7.15 5.59
CA TYR A 10 13.79 6.48 4.33
C TYR A 10 14.72 5.29 4.58
N ILE A 11 14.44 4.15 3.92
CA ILE A 11 15.22 2.92 4.05
C ILE A 11 16.32 2.95 2.99
N THR A 12 17.56 3.18 3.41
CA THR A 12 18.70 3.27 2.48
C THR A 12 19.07 1.94 1.82
N ASN A 13 18.81 0.81 2.48
CA ASN A 13 19.08 -0.52 1.90
C ASN A 13 17.97 -0.91 0.92
N ASP A 14 18.30 -1.00 -0.37
CA ASP A 14 17.35 -1.24 -1.46
C ASP A 14 16.59 -2.57 -1.33
N SER A 15 17.28 -3.68 -1.05
CA SER A 15 16.63 -5.00 -0.89
C SER A 15 15.64 -5.01 0.27
N LYS A 16 15.99 -4.36 1.40
CA LYS A 16 15.08 -4.17 2.54
C LYS A 16 13.95 -3.22 2.18
N ARG A 17 14.21 -2.13 1.45
CA ARG A 17 13.20 -1.17 1.02
C ARG A 17 12.17 -1.84 0.10
N LYS A 18 12.62 -2.58 -0.92
CA LYS A 18 11.75 -3.35 -1.85
C LYS A 18 10.86 -4.36 -1.12
N THR A 19 11.42 -5.10 -0.16
CA THR A 19 10.66 -6.08 0.62
C THR A 19 9.61 -5.41 1.51
N THR A 20 9.99 -4.31 2.18
CA THR A 20 9.08 -3.55 3.03
C THR A 20 8.00 -2.87 2.22
N TYR A 21 8.34 -2.30 1.06
CA TYR A 21 7.40 -1.70 0.11
C TYR A 21 6.32 -2.71 -0.27
N LYS A 22 6.69 -3.89 -0.82
CA LYS A 22 5.71 -4.93 -1.20
C LYS A 22 4.79 -5.35 -0.05
N LYS A 23 5.34 -5.52 1.16
CA LYS A 23 4.54 -5.91 2.35
C LYS A 23 3.60 -4.79 2.80
N SER A 24 4.06 -3.55 2.76
CA SER A 24 3.29 -2.38 3.22
C SER A 24 2.20 -2.02 2.23
N THR A 25 2.48 -2.06 0.92
CA THR A 25 1.51 -1.87 -0.17
C THR A 25 0.35 -2.87 -0.05
N LYS A 26 0.66 -4.17 0.08
CA LYS A 26 -0.37 -5.20 0.30
C LYS A 26 -1.21 -4.95 1.55
N GLY A 27 -0.56 -4.52 2.65
CA GLY A 27 -1.25 -4.18 3.89
C GLY A 27 -2.17 -2.96 3.74
N LEU A 28 -1.71 -1.93 3.03
CA LEU A 28 -2.46 -0.69 2.78
C LEU A 28 -3.68 -0.96 1.91
N VAL A 29 -3.51 -1.65 0.77
CA VAL A 29 -4.62 -2.03 -0.12
C VAL A 29 -5.68 -2.83 0.62
N LYS A 30 -5.28 -3.76 1.50
CA LYS A 30 -6.22 -4.50 2.36
C LYS A 30 -7.02 -3.55 3.26
N LYS A 31 -6.38 -2.53 3.84
CA LYS A 31 -7.07 -1.54 4.68
C LYS A 31 -8.04 -0.68 3.89
N VAL A 32 -7.68 -0.26 2.69
CA VAL A 32 -8.58 0.48 1.79
C VAL A 32 -9.80 -0.37 1.43
N HIS A 33 -9.61 -1.65 1.13
CA HIS A 33 -10.70 -2.58 0.92
C HIS A 33 -11.58 -2.75 2.17
N GLU A 34 -11.00 -2.95 3.35
CA GLU A 34 -11.75 -3.06 4.62
C GLU A 34 -12.60 -1.81 4.88
N LEU A 35 -12.07 -0.60 4.64
CA LEU A 35 -12.79 0.66 4.79
C LEU A 35 -13.99 0.76 3.83
N THR A 36 -13.77 0.41 2.57
CA THR A 36 -14.83 0.38 1.54
C THR A 36 -15.92 -0.61 1.94
N THR A 37 -15.54 -1.82 2.36
CA THR A 37 -16.51 -2.88 2.70
C THR A 37 -17.29 -2.59 3.98
N LEU A 38 -16.63 -2.08 5.03
CA LEU A 38 -17.26 -1.88 6.33
C LEU A 38 -18.13 -0.63 6.39
N TRP A 39 -17.72 0.44 5.69
CA TRP A 39 -18.39 1.74 5.79
C TRP A 39 -19.08 2.17 4.49
N GLY A 40 -18.95 1.39 3.41
CA GLY A 40 -19.59 1.71 2.14
C GLY A 40 -19.09 3.00 1.50
N ILE A 41 -17.90 3.47 1.90
CA ILE A 41 -17.31 4.71 1.40
C ILE A 41 -16.50 4.46 0.14
N GLU A 42 -16.55 5.42 -0.79
CA GLU A 42 -15.68 5.42 -1.95
C GLU A 42 -14.26 5.82 -1.55
N THR A 43 -13.29 4.97 -1.85
CA THR A 43 -11.88 5.19 -1.53
C THR A 43 -10.99 4.83 -2.72
N CYS A 44 -9.91 5.58 -2.86
CA CYS A 44 -8.88 5.30 -3.85
C CYS A 44 -7.50 5.34 -3.20
N ALA A 45 -6.57 4.55 -3.74
CA ALA A 45 -5.17 4.60 -3.38
C ALA A 45 -4.31 4.53 -4.64
N ILE A 46 -3.32 5.42 -4.73
CA ILE A 46 -2.32 5.45 -5.79
C ILE A 46 -0.97 5.26 -5.13
N ILE A 47 -0.29 4.16 -5.44
CA ILE A 47 0.98 3.78 -4.82
C ILE A 47 2.01 3.68 -5.94
N HIS A 48 3.08 4.46 -5.83
CA HIS A 48 4.13 4.52 -6.85
C HIS A 48 5.50 4.37 -6.21
N SER A 49 6.36 3.59 -6.85
CA SER A 49 7.77 3.50 -6.50
C SER A 49 8.62 3.61 -7.75
N PRO A 50 9.40 4.71 -7.90
CA PRO A 50 10.23 4.91 -9.09
C PRO A 50 11.29 3.80 -9.28
N ASP A 51 11.69 3.16 -8.18
CA ASP A 51 12.78 2.17 -8.18
C ASP A 51 12.32 0.72 -8.40
N PHE A 52 11.02 0.42 -8.21
CA PHE A 52 10.57 -0.97 -8.03
C PHE A 52 9.45 -1.40 -8.96
N ASP A 53 8.58 -0.48 -9.38
CA ASP A 53 7.48 -0.76 -10.28
C ASP A 53 7.53 0.23 -11.45
N SER A 54 7.33 -0.28 -12.67
CA SER A 54 7.25 0.56 -13.87
C SER A 54 5.91 1.30 -14.00
N GLN A 55 4.89 0.84 -13.28
CA GLN A 55 3.56 1.44 -13.25
C GLN A 55 3.07 1.57 -11.81
N PRO A 56 2.29 2.62 -11.48
CA PRO A 56 1.69 2.75 -10.16
C PRO A 56 0.66 1.64 -9.92
N GLU A 57 0.65 1.10 -8.70
CA GLU A 57 -0.45 0.26 -8.24
C GLU A 57 -1.63 1.18 -7.87
N VAL A 58 -2.71 1.08 -8.63
CA VAL A 58 -3.91 1.88 -8.47
C VAL A 58 -5.02 0.99 -7.95
N TRP A 59 -5.58 1.34 -6.79
CA TRP A 59 -6.76 0.69 -6.23
C TRP A 59 -7.92 1.68 -6.23
N LEU A 60 -9.02 1.28 -6.85
CA LEU A 60 -10.27 2.04 -6.92
C LEU A 60 -11.37 1.18 -6.31
N SER A 61 -12.08 1.69 -5.30
CA SER A 61 -13.34 1.05 -4.93
C SER A 61 -14.32 1.23 -6.08
N HIS A 62 -14.80 0.15 -6.70
CA HIS A 62 -15.85 0.19 -7.71
C HIS A 62 -17.23 0.64 -7.17
N ALA A 63 -17.28 1.30 -6.00
CA ALA A 63 -18.51 1.75 -5.35
C ALA A 63 -19.17 2.95 -6.07
N GLY A 64 -18.50 3.60 -7.02
CA GLY A 64 -18.97 4.84 -7.65
C GLY A 64 -18.84 4.93 -9.17
N ALA A 65 -18.63 3.83 -9.90
CA ALA A 65 -18.74 3.86 -11.37
C ALA A 65 -20.22 3.92 -11.77
N ARG A 66 -20.81 5.11 -11.73
CA ARG A 66 -22.06 5.47 -12.41
C ARG A 66 -21.76 6.52 -13.48
#